data_AF-A0A7W1BKY3-F1
#
_entry.id   AF-A0A7W1BKY3-F1
#
_cell.length_a   1.000
_cell.length_b   1.000
_cell.length_c   1.000
_cell.angle_alpha   90.00
_cell.angle_beta   90.00
_cell.angle_gamma   90.00
#
_symmetry.space_group_name_H-M   'P 1'
#
loop_
_entity.id
_entity.type
_entity.pdbx_description
1 polymer ?
#
loop_
_entity_poly.entity_id
_entity_poly.type
_entity_poly.pdbx_seq_one_letter_code
_entity_poly.pdbx_strand_id
1 'polypeptide(L)'
;MKFLCIDCDAQMQFEERQVPGDGTFAAAFRCPTCNRAIALLANPMETQLVGSLGVKIGGRTLDEEPMELVRSTVIGRDDAFEDIQPAHASSRPRWTAEARERLERVPSFVRGMVKKIYSDYAAERGIAEITPEVMDVARTDLGLEGM
;
A
#
# COMPACT_ATOMS: atom_id res chain seq x y z
N MET A 1 -17.34 -5.99 18.07
CA MET A 1 -18.54 -6.06 18.93
C MET A 1 -18.11 -6.10 20.38
N LYS A 2 -18.80 -5.39 21.30
CA LYS A 2 -18.57 -5.47 22.75
C LYS A 2 -19.73 -6.25 23.37
N PHE A 3 -19.44 -7.16 24.30
CA PHE A 3 -20.46 -7.95 25.00
C PHE A 3 -20.39 -7.69 26.50
N LEU A 4 -21.54 -7.67 27.17
CA LEU A 4 -21.68 -7.44 28.61
C LEU A 4 -22.25 -8.71 29.26
N CYS A 5 -21.64 -9.16 30.35
CA CYS A 5 -22.22 -10.20 31.19
C CYS A 5 -23.24 -9.56 32.14
N ILE A 6 -24.52 -9.90 32.00
CA ILE A 6 -25.62 -9.31 32.78
C ILE A 6 -25.48 -9.62 34.28
N ASP A 7 -25.08 -10.84 34.63
CA ASP A 7 -25.01 -11.26 36.04
C ASP A 7 -23.82 -10.67 36.80
N CYS A 8 -22.79 -10.22 36.08
CA CYS A 8 -21.59 -9.64 36.69
C CYS A 8 -21.44 -8.15 36.39
N ASP A 9 -22.35 -7.57 35.60
CA ASP A 9 -22.29 -6.22 35.05
C ASP A 9 -20.89 -5.85 34.49
N ALA A 10 -20.24 -6.82 33.86
CA ALA A 10 -18.84 -6.73 33.44
C ALA A 10 -18.71 -6.94 31.94
N GLN A 11 -17.91 -6.11 31.28
CA GLN A 11 -17.59 -6.28 29.87
C GLN A 11 -16.81 -7.59 29.67
N MET A 12 -17.31 -8.45 28.77
CA MET A 12 -16.66 -9.71 28.43
C MET A 12 -15.36 -9.44 27.66
N GLN A 13 -14.33 -10.23 27.97
CA GLN A 13 -13.01 -10.18 27.35
C GLN A 13 -12.96 -11.13 26.15
N PHE A 14 -12.18 -10.77 25.14
CA PHE A 14 -11.96 -11.61 23.97
C PHE A 14 -10.95 -12.71 24.31
N GLU A 15 -11.26 -13.97 24.00
CA GLU A 15 -10.43 -15.13 24.40
C GLU A 15 -9.71 -15.78 23.21
N GLU A 16 -10.42 -16.15 22.15
CA GLU A 16 -9.80 -16.87 21.03
C GLU A 16 -10.54 -16.67 19.71
N ARG A 17 -9.76 -16.64 18.63
CA ARG A 17 -10.21 -16.70 17.23
C ARG A 17 -9.85 -18.08 16.68
N GLN A 18 -10.85 -18.88 16.34
CA GLN A 18 -10.62 -20.09 15.56
C GLN A 18 -11.13 -19.86 14.14
N VAL A 19 -10.25 -20.09 13.17
CA VAL A 19 -10.63 -20.18 11.76
C VAL A 19 -10.48 -21.65 11.39
N PRO A 20 -11.55 -22.47 11.51
CA PRO A 20 -11.56 -23.78 10.90
C PRO A 20 -11.20 -23.64 9.41
N GLY A 21 -10.50 -24.62 8.84
CA GLY A 21 -10.03 -24.62 7.45
C GLY A 21 -11.12 -24.42 6.39
N ASP A 22 -12.39 -24.39 6.79
CA ASP A 22 -13.58 -24.16 5.98
C ASP A 22 -13.92 -22.65 5.78
N GLY A 23 -13.10 -21.73 6.30
CA GLY A 23 -13.27 -20.28 6.08
C GLY A 23 -14.36 -19.61 6.94
N THR A 24 -15.00 -20.37 7.82
CA THR A 24 -15.83 -19.84 8.91
C THR A 24 -14.97 -19.13 9.96
N PHE A 25 -15.47 -18.05 10.55
CA PHE A 25 -14.79 -17.35 11.65
C PHE A 25 -15.55 -17.59 12.94
N ALA A 26 -14.87 -18.10 13.96
CA ALA A 26 -15.40 -18.18 15.31
C ALA A 26 -14.67 -17.20 16.22
N ALA A 27 -15.40 -16.33 16.93
CA ALA A 27 -14.86 -15.46 17.98
C ALA A 27 -15.51 -15.80 19.33
N ALA A 28 -14.69 -16.14 20.31
CA ALA A 28 -15.14 -16.41 21.68
C ALA A 28 -14.90 -15.21 22.60
N PHE A 29 -15.88 -14.93 23.46
CA PHE A 29 -15.82 -13.91 24.51
C PHE A 29 -16.12 -14.56 25.85
N ARG A 30 -15.33 -14.23 26.88
CA ARG A 30 -15.45 -14.78 28.24
C ARG A 30 -15.64 -13.67 29.26
N CYS A 31 -16.53 -13.86 30.22
CA CYS A 31 -16.66 -12.98 31.38
C CYS A 31 -15.46 -13.19 32.33
N PRO A 32 -14.74 -12.13 32.75
CA PRO A 32 -13.59 -12.27 33.65
C PRO A 32 -13.98 -12.67 35.08
N THR A 33 -15.25 -12.52 35.45
CA THR A 33 -15.72 -12.74 36.83
C THR A 33 -16.32 -14.12 37.03
N CYS A 34 -17.21 -14.56 36.13
CA CYS A 34 -17.94 -15.83 36.27
C CYS A 34 -17.58 -16.89 35.21
N ASN A 35 -16.59 -16.62 34.34
CA ASN A 35 -16.11 -17.52 33.28
C ASN A 35 -17.16 -17.98 32.25
N ARG A 36 -18.36 -17.41 32.22
CA ARG A 36 -19.30 -17.70 31.13
C ARG A 36 -18.73 -17.25 29.79
N ALA A 37 -18.89 -18.09 28.78
CA ALA A 37 -18.41 -17.84 27.44
C ALA A 37 -19.57 -17.81 26.43
N ILE A 38 -19.43 -16.97 25.42
CA ILE A 38 -20.29 -16.92 24.23
C ILE A 38 -19.40 -16.95 23.00
N ALA A 39 -19.83 -17.63 21.94
CA ALA A 39 -19.10 -17.68 20.67
C ALA A 39 -19.97 -17.16 19.54
N LEU A 40 -19.43 -16.27 18.72
CA LEU A 40 -20.01 -15.85 17.46
C LEU A 40 -19.40 -16.70 16.33
N LEU A 41 -20.22 -17.43 15.59
CA LEU A 41 -19.81 -18.15 14.39
C LEU A 41 -20.31 -17.39 13.16
N ALA A 42 -19.40 -16.75 12.43
CA ALA A 42 -19.70 -16.07 11.17
C ALA A 42 -19.51 -17.02 9.98
N ASN A 43 -20.47 -16.98 9.06
CA ASN A 43 -20.49 -17.76 7.83
C ASN A 43 -19.41 -17.27 6.85
N PRO A 44 -18.75 -18.14 6.05
CA PRO A 44 -17.75 -17.78 5.05
C PRO A 44 -18.09 -16.61 4.10
N MET A 45 -19.36 -16.42 3.72
CA MET A 45 -19.75 -15.27 2.88
C MET A 45 -19.68 -13.93 3.62
N GLU A 46 -19.94 -13.92 4.93
CA GLU A 46 -19.89 -12.72 5.77
C GLU A 46 -18.45 -12.34 6.14
N THR A 47 -17.58 -13.35 6.35
CA THR A 47 -16.17 -13.14 6.70
C THR A 47 -15.34 -12.60 5.53
N GLN A 48 -15.62 -13.04 4.30
CA GLN A 48 -14.98 -12.49 3.10
C GLN A 48 -15.33 -11.02 2.89
N LEU A 49 -16.61 -10.66 3.04
CA LEU A 49 -17.08 -9.29 2.83
C LEU A 49 -16.44 -8.31 3.83
N VAL A 50 -16.33 -8.69 5.11
CA VAL A 50 -15.70 -7.84 6.13
C VAL A 50 -14.18 -7.78 5.98
N GLY A 51 -13.55 -8.88 5.53
CA GLY A 51 -12.12 -8.90 5.18
C GLY A 51 -11.78 -7.94 4.03
N SER A 52 -12.60 -7.89 2.98
CA SER A 52 -12.44 -6.96 1.85
C SER A 52 -12.63 -5.49 2.24
N LEU A 53 -13.41 -5.22 3.28
CA LEU A 53 -13.64 -3.87 3.81
C LEU A 53 -12.54 -3.41 4.78
N GLY A 54 -11.53 -4.24 5.06
CA GLY A 54 -10.39 -3.89 5.91
C GLY A 54 -10.74 -3.70 7.40
N VAL A 55 -11.95 -4.08 7.81
CA VAL A 55 -12.44 -3.90 9.18
C VAL A 55 -11.93 -5.06 10.04
N LYS A 56 -11.00 -4.77 10.94
CA LYS A 56 -10.49 -5.73 11.93
C LYS A 56 -11.63 -6.10 12.91
N ILE A 57 -12.17 -7.32 12.81
CA ILE A 57 -13.16 -7.84 13.77
C ILE A 57 -12.41 -8.37 15.00
N GLY A 58 -12.51 -7.64 16.10
CA GLY A 58 -11.90 -7.97 17.39
C GLY A 58 -11.51 -6.67 18.08
N GLY A 59 -11.91 -6.49 19.34
CA GLY A 59 -11.60 -5.27 20.09
C GLY A 59 -10.11 -4.97 20.04
N ARG A 60 -9.76 -3.72 19.70
CA ARG A 60 -8.39 -3.21 19.62
C ARG A 60 -7.64 -3.54 20.91
N THR A 61 -6.49 -4.21 20.81
CA THR A 61 -5.62 -4.51 21.96
C THR A 61 -4.53 -3.46 22.20
N LEU A 62 -4.43 -2.41 21.38
CA LEU A 62 -3.52 -1.28 21.61
C LEU A 62 -4.17 0.04 21.15
N ASP A 63 -3.84 1.13 21.83
CA ASP A 63 -4.37 2.48 21.65
C ASP A 63 -4.28 2.99 20.19
N GLU A 64 -5.23 3.85 19.81
CA GLU A 64 -5.30 4.48 18.48
C GLU A 64 -4.05 5.32 18.20
N GLU A 65 -3.09 4.75 17.49
CA GLU A 65 -2.01 5.53 16.92
C GLU A 65 -2.52 6.34 15.72
N PRO A 66 -2.16 7.64 15.61
CA PRO A 66 -2.56 8.47 14.49
C PRO A 66 -2.12 7.81 13.18
N MET A 67 -3.02 7.78 12.20
CA MET A 67 -2.78 7.17 10.88
C MET A 67 -2.54 5.64 10.91
N GLU A 68 -3.06 4.89 11.89
CA GLU A 68 -2.93 3.41 11.96
C GLU A 68 -3.33 2.70 10.65
N LEU A 69 -4.43 3.14 10.02
CA LEU A 69 -4.89 2.57 8.75
C LEU A 69 -3.83 2.73 7.64
N VAL A 70 -3.20 3.90 7.56
CA VAL A 70 -2.12 4.17 6.59
C VAL A 70 -0.86 3.40 6.94
N ARG A 71 -0.55 3.24 8.23
CA ARG A 71 0.61 2.47 8.70
C ARG A 71 0.46 0.98 8.44
N SER A 72 -0.75 0.42 8.57
CA SER A 72 -1.01 -0.99 8.29
C SER A 72 -0.80 -1.34 6.81
N THR A 73 -0.99 -0.38 5.91
CA THR A 73 -0.68 -0.50 4.47
C THR A 73 0.79 -0.24 4.15
N VAL A 74 1.59 0.25 5.11
CA VAL A 74 3.02 0.53 4.99
C VAL A 74 3.76 -0.28 6.06
N ILE A 75 3.64 -1.60 6.00
CA ILE A 75 4.59 -2.47 6.72
C ILE A 75 5.88 -2.43 5.91
N GLY A 76 6.86 -1.68 6.41
CA GLY A 76 8.19 -1.63 5.85
C GLY A 76 8.80 -3.02 5.88
N ARG A 77 9.09 -3.56 4.70
CA ARG A 77 10.02 -4.68 4.54
C ARG A 77 11.42 -4.17 4.89
N ASP A 78 12.06 -4.74 5.92
CA ASP A 78 13.44 -4.39 6.29
C ASP A 78 14.46 -4.75 5.19
N ASP A 79 14.02 -5.58 4.23
CA ASP A 79 14.69 -5.99 3.00
C ASP A 79 14.26 -5.16 1.77
N ALA A 80 13.47 -4.09 1.93
CA ALA A 80 12.99 -3.27 0.79
C ALA A 80 14.13 -2.63 -0.04
N PHE A 81 15.35 -2.61 0.48
CA PHE A 81 16.55 -2.10 -0.18
C PHE A 81 17.63 -3.16 -0.44
N GLU A 82 17.44 -4.42 -0.03
CA GLU A 82 18.39 -5.51 -0.30
C GLU A 82 17.85 -6.41 -1.42
N ASP A 83 18.38 -6.17 -2.62
CA ASP A 83 18.41 -7.02 -3.80
C ASP A 83 17.09 -7.64 -4.30
N ILE A 84 16.38 -6.85 -5.11
CA ILE A 84 15.75 -7.39 -6.31
C ILE A 84 16.70 -7.06 -7.47
N GLN A 85 17.48 -8.04 -7.94
CA GLN A 85 17.81 -8.11 -9.36
C GLN A 85 16.61 -8.72 -10.08
N PRO A 86 15.90 -7.99 -10.96
CA PRO A 86 14.95 -8.60 -11.87
C PRO A 86 15.60 -8.73 -13.25
N ALA A 87 15.74 -9.96 -13.72
CA ALA A 87 15.68 -10.23 -15.15
C ALA A 87 14.33 -9.66 -15.65
N HIS A 88 14.40 -8.72 -16.59
CA HIS A 88 13.37 -7.76 -17.01
C HIS A 88 13.22 -6.51 -16.12
N ALA A 89 14.28 -5.71 -16.03
CA ALA A 89 14.16 -4.30 -15.69
C ALA A 89 13.48 -3.54 -16.84
N SER A 90 12.26 -3.07 -16.62
CA SER A 90 11.84 -1.78 -17.18
C SER A 90 12.71 -0.71 -16.50
N SER A 91 13.97 -0.62 -16.92
CA SER A 91 14.93 0.32 -16.36
C SER A 91 14.40 1.71 -16.63
N ARG A 92 13.98 2.41 -15.56
CA ARG A 92 13.70 3.83 -15.67
C ARG A 92 14.96 4.48 -16.26
N PRO A 93 14.86 5.18 -17.40
CA PRO A 93 16.02 5.67 -18.11
C PRO A 93 16.90 6.53 -17.20
N ARG A 94 18.20 6.29 -17.25
CA ARG A 94 19.18 7.09 -16.50
C ARG A 94 19.32 8.44 -17.19
N TRP A 95 19.33 9.52 -16.42
CA TRP A 95 19.60 10.85 -16.97
C TRP A 95 21.10 11.11 -16.94
N THR A 96 21.67 11.73 -17.98
CA THR A 96 23.03 12.26 -17.90
C THR A 96 23.07 13.57 -17.10
N ALA A 97 24.26 14.03 -16.72
CA ALA A 97 24.41 15.31 -16.03
C ALA A 97 23.92 16.47 -16.91
N GLU A 98 24.27 16.45 -18.19
CA GLU A 98 23.90 17.49 -19.17
C GLU A 98 22.38 17.55 -19.42
N ALA A 99 21.71 16.40 -19.47
CA ALA A 99 20.26 16.32 -19.59
C ALA A 99 19.54 16.87 -18.35
N ARG A 100 20.11 16.63 -17.15
CA ARG A 100 19.59 17.21 -15.90
C ARG A 100 19.74 18.73 -15.87
N GLU A 101 20.87 19.27 -16.32
CA GLU A 101 21.08 20.71 -16.37
C GLU A 101 20.04 21.40 -17.28
N ARG A 102 19.74 20.80 -18.45
CA ARG A 102 18.66 21.31 -19.32
C ARG A 102 17.29 21.27 -18.64
N LEU A 103 17.02 20.21 -17.87
CA LEU A 103 15.78 20.08 -17.10
C LEU A 103 15.69 21.12 -15.96
N GLU A 104 16.81 21.55 -15.40
CA GLU A 104 16.84 22.60 -14.36
C GLU A 104 16.48 23.98 -14.90
N ARG A 105 16.78 24.26 -16.17
CA ARG A 105 16.36 25.50 -16.86
C ARG A 105 14.84 25.60 -17.05
N VAL A 106 14.14 24.46 -16.99
CA VAL A 106 12.67 24.41 -17.05
C VAL A 106 12.08 24.97 -15.74
N PRO A 107 11.09 25.88 -15.81
CA PRO A 107 10.42 26.41 -14.63
C PRO A 107 9.88 25.31 -13.70
N SER A 108 9.94 25.54 -12.39
CA SER A 108 9.64 24.53 -11.37
C SER A 108 8.25 23.90 -11.50
N PHE A 109 7.24 24.69 -11.88
CA PHE A 109 5.85 24.24 -12.01
C PHE A 109 5.61 23.26 -13.19
N VAL A 110 6.45 23.29 -14.23
CA VAL A 110 6.37 22.38 -15.39
C VAL A 110 7.46 21.31 -15.42
N ARG A 111 8.53 21.47 -14.63
CA ARG A 111 9.69 20.56 -14.60
C ARG A 111 9.32 19.09 -14.36
N GLY A 112 8.37 18.83 -13.46
CA GLY A 112 7.89 17.47 -13.19
C GLY A 112 7.20 16.82 -14.39
N MET A 113 6.39 17.60 -15.11
CA MET A 113 5.71 17.16 -16.33
C MET A 113 6.71 16.90 -17.45
N VAL A 114 7.65 17.81 -17.70
CA VAL A 114 8.70 17.65 -18.73
C VAL A 114 9.57 16.42 -18.45
N LYS A 115 9.97 16.21 -17.19
CA LYS A 115 10.73 15.02 -16.79
C LYS A 115 9.97 13.73 -17.09
N LYS A 116 8.65 13.72 -16.84
CA LYS A 116 7.79 12.57 -17.13
C LYS A 116 7.73 12.30 -18.62
N ILE A 117 7.46 13.32 -19.45
CA ILE A 117 7.36 13.18 -20.92
C ILE A 117 8.61 12.52 -21.51
N TYR A 118 9.81 13.01 -21.16
CA TYR A 118 11.05 12.40 -21.68
C TYR A 118 11.34 11.02 -21.10
N SER A 119 10.94 10.75 -19.85
CA SER A 119 11.12 9.42 -19.25
C SER A 119 10.19 8.39 -19.87
N ASP A 120 8.94 8.76 -20.17
CA ASP A 120 7.96 7.91 -20.82
C ASP A 120 8.39 7.65 -22.28
N TYR A 121 8.82 8.70 -23.01
CA TYR A 121 9.38 8.58 -24.36
C TYR A 121 10.55 7.59 -24.43
N ALA A 122 11.50 7.69 -23.49
CA ALA A 122 12.65 6.82 -23.44
C ALA A 122 12.27 5.38 -23.04
N ALA A 123 11.31 5.20 -22.12
CA ALA A 123 10.82 3.88 -21.75
C ALA A 123 10.10 3.17 -22.91
N GLU A 124 9.26 3.89 -23.66
CA GLU A 124 8.54 3.36 -24.84
C GLU A 124 9.49 2.90 -25.95
N ARG A 125 10.64 3.55 -26.10
CA ARG A 125 11.65 3.25 -27.13
C ARG A 125 12.80 2.38 -26.62
N GLY A 126 12.74 1.90 -25.37
CA GLY A 126 13.79 1.08 -24.77
C GLY A 126 15.13 1.80 -24.61
N ILE A 127 15.12 3.14 -24.56
CA ILE A 127 16.31 3.97 -24.40
C ILE A 127 16.73 3.91 -22.92
N ALA A 128 17.91 3.37 -22.64
CA ALA A 128 18.40 3.20 -21.27
C ALA A 128 18.96 4.50 -20.64
N GLU A 129 19.38 5.46 -21.47
CA GLU A 129 19.98 6.72 -21.03
C GLU A 129 19.43 7.93 -21.79
N ILE A 130 18.91 8.92 -21.06
CA ILE A 130 18.43 10.20 -21.59
C ILE A 130 19.61 11.16 -21.65
N THR A 131 20.10 11.35 -22.87
CA THR A 131 21.12 12.35 -23.24
C THR A 131 20.46 13.62 -23.79
N PRO A 132 21.21 14.73 -23.88
CA PRO A 132 20.85 15.90 -24.69
C PRO A 132 20.23 15.57 -26.05
N GLU A 133 20.85 14.66 -26.80
CA GLU A 133 20.43 14.27 -28.14
C GLU A 133 19.07 13.56 -28.14
N VAL A 134 18.84 12.68 -27.15
CA VAL A 134 17.54 12.02 -26.98
C VAL A 134 16.44 13.03 -26.69
N MET A 135 16.73 14.09 -25.91
CA MET A 135 15.75 15.16 -25.65
C MET A 135 15.43 15.96 -26.92
N ASP A 136 16.43 16.23 -27.76
CA ASP A 136 16.24 16.95 -29.02
C ASP A 136 15.41 16.11 -30.02
N VAL A 137 15.72 14.81 -30.18
CA VAL A 137 14.92 13.89 -31.01
C VAL A 137 13.50 13.77 -30.48
N ALA A 138 13.32 13.62 -29.17
CA ALA A 138 12.01 13.55 -28.55
C ALA A 138 11.19 14.84 -28.76
N ARG A 139 11.82 16.01 -28.76
CA ARG A 139 11.14 17.29 -29.05
C ARG A 139 10.56 17.31 -30.48
N THR A 140 11.33 16.83 -31.46
CA THR A 140 10.90 16.71 -32.86
C THR A 140 9.81 15.65 -33.02
N ASP A 141 10.00 14.44 -32.46
CA ASP A 141 9.03 13.34 -32.54
C ASP A 141 7.68 13.67 -31.89
N LEU A 142 7.70 14.43 -30.79
CA LEU A 142 6.50 14.85 -30.06
C LEU A 142 5.85 16.13 -30.64
N GLY A 143 6.42 16.71 -31.71
CA GLY A 143 5.89 17.93 -32.33
C GLY A 143 5.97 19.17 -31.42
N LEU A 144 6.95 19.22 -30.51
CA LEU A 144 7.17 20.31 -29.55
C LEU A 144 8.09 21.40 -30.11
N GLU A 145 8.30 21.43 -31.42
CA GLU A 145 9.13 22.42 -32.11
C GLU A 145 8.38 23.75 -32.22
N GLY A 146 8.70 24.73 -31.36
CA GLY A 146 8.18 26.10 -31.46
C GLY A 146 7.34 26.62 -30.29
N MET A 147 7.32 25.94 -29.14
CA MET A 147 6.77 26.48 -27.87
C MET A 147 7.86 27.00 -26.94
#